data_AF-A0A2A5D7E8-F1
#
_entry.id   AF-A0A2A5D7E8-F1
#
_cell.length_a   1.000
_cell.length_b   1.000
_cell.length_c   1.000
_cell.angle_alpha   90.00
_cell.angle_beta   90.00
_cell.angle_gamma   90.00
#
_symmetry.space_group_name_H-M   'P 1'
#
loop_
_entity.id
_entity.type
_entity.pdbx_description
1 polymer ?
#
loop_
_entity_poly.entity_id
_entity_poly.type
_entity_poly.pdbx_seq_one_letter_code
_entity_poly.pdbx_strand_id
1 'polypeptide(L)'
;MTVRRVPFSYAEGASAGAAPGHWNHNSPEFSQIVNSASLAMPYLEPYLIRSMREARKQITDPALQKDLDLYVAQEAMHFRQHRKFND
;
A
#
# COMPACT_ATOMS: atom_id res chain seq x y z
N MET A 1 -6.90 -13.96 -6.07
CA MET A 1 -6.36 -12.57 -6.17
C MET A 1 -5.05 -12.54 -6.98
N THR A 2 -4.52 -11.38 -7.41
CA THR A 2 -3.25 -11.28 -8.17
C THR A 2 -2.29 -10.27 -7.51
N VAL A 3 -1.07 -10.69 -7.18
CA VAL A 3 -0.05 -9.77 -6.63
C VAL A 3 0.50 -8.89 -7.75
N ARG A 4 0.42 -7.57 -7.60
CA ARG A 4 0.88 -6.60 -8.62
C ARG A 4 2.15 -5.91 -8.16
N ARG A 5 3.10 -5.77 -9.08
CA ARG A 5 4.25 -4.89 -8.89
C ARG A 5 3.90 -3.50 -9.39
N VAL A 6 4.31 -2.48 -8.64
CA VAL A 6 4.12 -1.08 -9.03
C VAL A 6 5.20 -0.72 -10.06
N PRO A 7 4.85 -0.42 -11.33
CA PRO A 7 5.82 -0.24 -12.40
C PRO A 7 6.32 1.20 -12.55
N PHE A 8 6.01 2.08 -11.59
CA PHE A 8 6.40 3.49 -11.62
C PHE A 8 7.35 3.84 -10.47
N SER A 9 8.13 4.90 -10.65
CA SER A 9 8.90 5.55 -9.59
C SER A 9 8.28 6.91 -9.27
N TYR A 10 8.23 7.27 -7.99
CA TYR A 10 8.12 8.67 -7.57
C TYR A 10 9.43 9.36 -7.99
N ALA A 11 9.50 9.95 -9.20
CA ALA A 11 10.72 10.55 -9.70
C ALA A 11 11.11 11.78 -8.85
N GLU A 12 12.41 12.01 -8.63
CA GLU A 12 12.92 13.33 -8.26
C GLU A 12 12.63 14.30 -9.40
N GLY A 13 11.82 15.33 -9.15
CA GLY A 13 11.39 16.26 -10.18
C GLY A 13 10.03 15.93 -10.78
N ALA A 14 8.99 15.91 -9.94
CA ALA A 14 7.67 16.32 -10.42
C ALA A 14 7.87 17.62 -11.22
N SER A 15 7.50 17.59 -12.52
CA SER A 15 7.68 18.70 -13.46
C SER A 15 7.35 20.02 -12.79
N ALA A 16 8.20 21.05 -12.96
CA ALA A 16 8.25 22.36 -12.26
C ALA A 16 6.93 23.19 -12.17
N GLY A 17 5.85 22.56 -11.73
CA GLY A 17 4.46 23.03 -11.76
C GLY A 17 3.44 22.02 -11.18
N ALA A 18 3.80 20.74 -11.01
CA ALA A 18 3.03 19.76 -10.25
C ALA A 18 3.69 19.59 -8.88
N ALA A 19 3.11 20.15 -7.83
CA ALA A 19 3.62 19.94 -6.47
C ALA A 19 3.56 18.43 -6.14
N PRO A 20 4.67 17.78 -5.77
CA PRO A 20 4.66 16.38 -5.35
C PRO A 20 3.76 16.26 -4.11
N GLY A 21 2.53 15.77 -4.31
CA GLY A 21 1.48 15.76 -3.29
C GLY A 21 0.09 16.18 -3.79
N HIS A 22 -0.01 16.98 -4.86
CA HIS A 22 -1.29 17.34 -5.50
C HIS A 22 -1.49 16.56 -6.79
N TRP A 23 -1.45 15.24 -6.71
CA TRP A 23 -1.55 14.37 -7.88
C TRP A 23 -2.93 14.38 -8.54
N ASN A 24 -3.99 14.83 -7.84
CA ASN A 24 -5.29 15.13 -8.44
C ASN A 24 -5.47 16.64 -8.59
N HIS A 25 -5.17 17.18 -9.79
CA HIS A 25 -5.30 18.61 -10.08
C HIS A 25 -6.75 19.12 -10.00
N ASN A 26 -7.74 18.26 -10.25
CA ASN A 26 -9.15 18.65 -10.20
C ASN A 26 -9.69 18.69 -8.76
N SER A 27 -8.99 18.04 -7.81
CA SER A 27 -9.32 18.06 -6.38
C SER A 27 -8.05 17.88 -5.54
N PRO A 28 -7.29 18.96 -5.32
CA PRO A 28 -6.05 18.90 -4.55
C PRO A 28 -6.30 18.48 -3.09
N GLU A 29 -7.45 18.84 -2.51
CA GLU A 29 -7.83 18.45 -1.14
C GLU A 29 -7.98 16.93 -1.02
N PHE A 30 -8.55 16.28 -2.04
CA PHE A 30 -8.64 14.82 -2.07
C PHE A 30 -7.25 14.17 -2.07
N SER A 31 -6.30 14.76 -2.80
CA SER A 31 -4.91 14.30 -2.76
C SER A 31 -4.39 14.31 -1.33
N GLN A 32 -4.63 15.40 -0.59
CA GLN A 32 -4.15 15.53 0.79
C GLN A 32 -4.86 14.61 1.78
N ILE A 33 -6.15 14.32 1.60
CA ILE A 33 -6.85 13.32 2.41
C ILE A 33 -6.18 11.96 2.28
N VAL A 34 -5.90 11.53 1.04
CA VAL A 34 -5.26 10.23 0.77
C VAL A 34 -3.80 10.22 1.23
N ASN A 35 -3.05 11.31 0.99
CA ASN A 35 -1.67 11.43 1.49
C ASN A 35 -1.63 11.36 3.02
N SER A 36 -2.58 11.99 3.71
CA SER A 36 -2.67 11.93 5.18
C SER A 36 -2.97 10.52 5.67
N ALA A 37 -3.87 9.80 4.99
CA ALA A 37 -4.13 8.39 5.31
C ALA A 37 -2.90 7.51 5.08
N SER A 38 -2.11 7.79 4.03
CA SER A 38 -0.85 7.09 3.73
C SER A 38 0.14 7.14 4.89
N LEU A 39 0.15 8.19 5.73
CA LEU A 39 1.05 8.29 6.89
C LEU A 39 0.83 7.17 7.92
N ALA A 40 -0.40 6.65 8.04
CA ALA A 40 -0.72 5.58 8.99
C ALA A 40 -0.42 4.18 8.44
N MET A 41 -0.40 4.00 7.11
CA MET A 41 -0.28 2.70 6.47
C MET A 41 1.02 1.95 6.80
N PRO A 42 2.21 2.60 6.90
CA PRO A 42 3.46 1.92 7.28
C PRO A 42 3.41 1.23 8.65
N TYR A 43 2.49 1.63 9.53
CA TYR A 43 2.28 0.99 10.83
C TYR A 43 1.19 -0.09 10.76
N LEU A 44 0.12 0.18 10.03
CA LEU A 44 -1.03 -0.71 9.90
C LEU A 44 -0.71 -1.97 9.09
N GLU A 45 -0.05 -1.84 7.94
CA GLU A 45 0.14 -2.97 7.02
C GLU A 45 1.05 -4.07 7.60
N PRO A 46 2.17 -3.76 8.29
CA PRO A 46 2.92 -4.79 9.01
C PRO A 46 2.11 -5.46 10.11
N TYR A 47 1.20 -4.72 10.78
CA TYR A 47 0.29 -5.30 11.75
C TYR A 47 -0.69 -6.28 11.08
N LEU A 48 -1.33 -5.88 9.98
CA LEU A 48 -2.24 -6.74 9.21
C LEU A 48 -1.53 -8.01 8.72
N ILE A 49 -0.32 -7.89 8.19
CA ILE A 49 0.50 -9.03 7.76
C ILE A 49 0.74 -10.02 8.90
N ARG A 50 1.12 -9.54 10.09
CA ARG A 50 1.33 -10.40 11.26
C ARG A 50 0.04 -11.09 11.68
N SER A 51 -1.05 -10.33 11.79
CA SER A 51 -2.37 -10.86 12.18
C SER A 51 -2.86 -11.93 11.20
N MET A 52 -2.71 -11.71 9.89
CA MET A 52 -3.13 -12.68 8.88
C MET A 52 -2.26 -13.94 8.89
N ARG A 53 -0.95 -13.83 9.13
CA ARG A 53 -0.08 -15.01 9.29
C ARG A 53 -0.48 -15.87 10.49
N GLU A 54 -0.90 -15.27 11.60
CA GLU A 54 -1.43 -16.01 12.74
C GLU A 54 -2.78 -16.65 12.41
N ALA A 55 -3.68 -15.93 11.73
CA ALA A 55 -4.96 -16.49 11.28
C ALA A 55 -4.77 -17.67 10.31
N ARG A 56 -3.80 -17.59 9.41
CA ARG A 56 -3.50 -18.64 8.41
C ARG A 56 -3.25 -20.01 9.05
N LYS A 57 -2.65 -20.06 10.25
CA LYS A 57 -2.37 -21.31 10.98
C LYS A 57 -3.64 -22.07 11.38
N GLN A 58 -4.76 -21.36 11.46
CA GLN A 58 -6.06 -21.90 11.88
C GLN A 58 -6.96 -22.26 10.68
N ILE A 59 -6.56 -21.93 9.45
CA ILE A 59 -7.34 -22.17 8.25
C ILE A 59 -6.99 -23.56 7.70
N THR A 60 -8.00 -24.39 7.43
CA THR A 60 -7.81 -25.73 6.85
C THR A 60 -8.10 -25.77 5.35
N ASP A 61 -8.95 -24.88 4.83
CA ASP A 61 -9.25 -24.78 3.41
C ASP A 61 -8.00 -24.29 2.63
N PRO A 62 -7.43 -25.12 1.74
CA PRO A 62 -6.25 -24.74 0.97
C PRO A 62 -6.50 -23.58 0.01
N ALA A 63 -7.73 -23.40 -0.49
CA ALA A 63 -8.06 -22.28 -1.36
C ALA A 63 -8.01 -20.96 -0.57
N LEU A 64 -8.59 -20.95 0.63
CA LEU A 64 -8.57 -19.78 1.51
C LEU A 64 -7.15 -19.46 2.02
N GLN A 65 -6.34 -20.47 2.33
CA GLN A 65 -4.92 -20.25 2.65
C GLN A 65 -4.18 -19.55 1.52
N LYS A 66 -4.41 -19.98 0.26
CA LYS A 66 -3.79 -19.37 -0.91
C LYS A 66 -4.21 -17.92 -1.10
N ASP A 67 -5.48 -17.60 -0.91
CA ASP A 67 -5.96 -16.22 -1.01
C ASP A 67 -5.40 -15.33 0.11
N LEU A 68 -5.26 -15.84 1.33
CA LEU A 68 -4.59 -15.14 2.42
C LEU A 68 -3.11 -14.89 2.11
N ASP A 69 -2.41 -15.86 1.54
CA ASP A 69 -1.00 -15.70 1.12
C ASP A 69 -0.85 -14.59 0.06
N LEU A 70 -1.80 -14.51 -0.88
CA LEU A 70 -1.86 -13.43 -1.87
C LEU A 70 -2.14 -12.07 -1.21
N TYR A 71 -2.99 -12.03 -0.18
CA TYR A 71 -3.27 -10.82 0.61
C TYR A 71 -2.03 -10.31 1.30
N VAL A 72 -1.34 -11.18 2.05
CA VAL A 72 -0.07 -10.84 2.72
C VAL A 72 0.98 -10.31 1.72
N ALA A 73 1.06 -10.91 0.53
CA ALA A 73 1.98 -10.45 -0.51
C ALA A 73 1.61 -9.07 -1.06
N GLN A 74 0.33 -8.73 -1.18
CA GLN A 74 -0.12 -7.40 -1.59
C GLN A 74 0.16 -6.35 -0.52
N GLU A 75 -0.18 -6.60 0.74
CA GLU A 75 0.10 -5.65 1.81
C GLU A 75 1.60 -5.38 1.98
N ALA A 76 2.45 -6.39 1.74
CA ALA A 76 3.89 -6.18 1.72
C ALA A 76 4.36 -5.28 0.56
N MET A 77 3.66 -5.30 -0.58
CA MET A 77 3.90 -4.36 -1.68
C MET A 77 3.43 -2.95 -1.30
N HIS A 78 2.24 -2.81 -0.70
CA HIS A 78 1.68 -1.53 -0.28
C HIS A 78 2.58 -0.84 0.74
N PHE A 79 3.02 -1.58 1.77
CA PHE A 79 3.98 -1.12 2.78
C PHE A 79 5.22 -0.47 2.18
N ARG A 80 5.80 -1.10 1.16
CA ARG A 80 6.98 -0.55 0.50
C ARG A 80 6.68 0.77 -0.22
N GLN A 81 5.49 0.93 -0.79
CA GLN A 81 5.11 2.16 -1.48
C GLN A 81 4.73 3.27 -0.52
N HIS A 82 3.92 2.98 0.50
CA HIS A 82 3.57 3.96 1.53
C HIS A 82 4.82 4.48 2.25
N ARG A 83 5.75 3.60 2.61
CA ARG A 83 7.03 4.03 3.18
C ARG A 83 7.83 4.88 2.20
N LYS A 84 7.96 4.46 0.94
CA LYS A 84 8.68 5.25 -0.08
C LYS A 84 8.03 6.60 -0.37
N PHE A 85 6.71 6.72 -0.25
CA PHE A 85 5.99 7.96 -0.47
C PHE A 85 6.10 8.94 0.71
N ASN A 86 6.21 8.41 1.94
CA ASN A 86 6.25 9.20 3.16
C ASN A 86 7.68 9.54 3.66
N ASP A 87 8.70 8.83 3.19
CA ASP A 87 10.13 9.07 3.45
C ASP A 87 10.72 10.10 2.47
#